data_AF-A0A8T1BWL8-F1
#
_entry.id   AF-A0A8T1BWL8-F1
#
_cell.length_a   1.000
_cell.length_b   1.000
_cell.length_c   1.000
_cell.angle_alpha   90.00
_cell.angle_beta   90.00
_cell.angle_gamma   90.00
#
_symmetry.space_group_name_H-M   'P 1'
#
loop_
_entity.id
_entity.type
_entity.pdbx_description
1 polymer ?
#
loop_
_entity_poly.entity_id
_entity_poly.type
_entity_poly.pdbx_seq_one_letter_code
_entity_poly.pdbx_strand_id
1 'polypeptide(L)'
;MLIEVKKKVEPRNNFQALSELVALDLRANGPVMALLTDLNKNWMFFWVADKKSNSVLIHRVFIDNPGDGFEVIKTLLRQPSADSDAEIEFPYFECPLKRLKLRSALPIVTEGGESGGIRESIERYYDISSMLGPDIDMARAVAMQVTRSIPALSYFS
;
A
#
# COMPACT_ATOMS: atom_id res chain seq x y z
N MET A 1 12.10 -7.16 -3.62
CA MET A 1 11.68 -7.92 -2.42
C MET A 1 12.33 -7.28 -1.21
N LEU A 2 11.63 -7.26 -0.08
CA LEU A 2 12.15 -6.88 1.23
C LEU A 2 12.25 -8.13 2.12
N ILE A 3 13.28 -8.21 2.97
CA ILE A 3 13.47 -9.32 3.90
C ILE A 3 13.72 -8.76 5.29
N GLU A 4 12.83 -9.09 6.22
CA GLU A 4 12.93 -8.75 7.63
C GLU A 4 13.24 -10.02 8.45
N VAL A 5 14.45 -10.07 8.99
CA VAL A 5 14.92 -11.21 9.79
C VAL A 5 14.88 -10.85 11.27
N LYS A 6 14.24 -11.70 12.07
CA LYS A 6 14.13 -11.53 13.52
C LYS A 6 14.72 -12.73 14.24
N LYS A 7 15.32 -12.51 15.41
CA LYS A 7 15.75 -13.63 16.29
C LYS A 7 14.56 -14.49 16.74
N LYS A 8 13.42 -13.84 16.95
CA LYS A 8 12.12 -14.45 17.25
C LYS A 8 11.05 -13.55 16.65
N VAL A 9 10.09 -14.13 15.95
CA VAL A 9 8.97 -13.36 15.39
C VAL A 9 7.92 -13.11 16.47
N GLU A 10 7.55 -11.85 16.63
CA GLU A 10 6.53 -11.36 17.55
C GLU A 10 5.39 -10.67 16.78
N PRO A 11 4.17 -10.57 17.36
CA PRO A 11 3.03 -9.95 16.68
C PRO A 11 3.33 -8.56 16.11
N ARG A 12 4.07 -7.72 16.86
CA ARG A 12 4.46 -6.37 16.43
C ARG A 12 5.28 -6.33 15.13
N ASN A 13 6.01 -7.40 14.82
CA ASN A 13 6.83 -7.45 13.62
C ASN A 13 5.99 -7.54 12.35
N ASN A 14 4.74 -8.02 12.44
CA ASN A 14 3.81 -7.99 11.31
C ASN A 14 3.54 -6.56 10.85
N PHE A 15 3.25 -5.64 11.78
CA PHE A 15 2.96 -4.25 11.44
C PHE A 15 4.17 -3.56 10.81
N GLN A 16 5.38 -3.84 11.33
CA GLN A 16 6.62 -3.32 10.74
C GLN A 16 6.79 -3.83 9.30
N ALA A 17 6.72 -5.15 9.09
CA ALA A 17 6.86 -5.76 7.77
C ALA A 17 5.80 -5.25 6.77
N LEU A 18 4.56 -5.05 7.22
CA LEU A 18 3.49 -4.45 6.42
C LEU A 18 3.77 -2.99 6.06
N SER A 19 4.23 -2.17 7.02
CA SER A 19 4.57 -0.77 6.74
C SER A 19 5.71 -0.64 5.74
N GLU A 20 6.71 -1.52 5.83
CA GLU A 20 7.86 -1.51 4.93
C GLU A 20 7.49 -2.08 3.55
N LEU A 21 6.58 -3.05 3.47
CA LEU A 21 5.99 -3.50 2.20
C LEU A 21 5.31 -2.33 1.47
N VAL A 22 4.47 -1.56 2.18
CA VAL A 22 3.77 -0.40 1.62
C VAL A 22 4.78 0.64 1.15
N ALA A 23 5.76 0.98 1.99
CA ALA A 23 6.79 1.96 1.64
C ALA A 23 7.63 1.52 0.41
N LEU A 24 8.02 0.25 0.36
CA LEU A 24 8.76 -0.32 -0.77
C LEU A 24 7.90 -0.30 -2.04
N ASP A 25 6.62 -0.63 -1.94
CA ASP A 25 5.73 -0.66 -3.10
C ASP A 25 5.55 0.73 -3.71
N LEU A 26 5.47 1.78 -2.88
CA LEU A 26 5.43 3.17 -3.35
C LEU A 26 6.70 3.61 -4.07
N ARG A 27 7.87 3.05 -3.70
CA ARG A 27 9.17 3.42 -4.30
C ARG A 27 9.56 2.58 -5.50
N ALA A 28 9.16 1.32 -5.55
CA ALA A 28 9.55 0.40 -6.61
C ALA A 28 8.70 0.59 -7.88
N ASN A 29 9.28 0.27 -9.04
CA ASN A 29 8.57 0.39 -10.32
C ASN A 29 7.51 -0.72 -10.53
N GLY A 30 7.80 -1.95 -10.10
CA GLY A 30 6.93 -3.13 -10.26
C GLY A 30 6.47 -3.74 -8.93
N PRO A 31 5.53 -4.70 -8.93
CA PRO A 31 4.99 -5.33 -7.74
C PRO A 31 6.08 -5.89 -6.81
N VAL A 32 5.85 -5.81 -5.51
CA VAL A 32 6.83 -6.21 -4.49
C VAL A 32 6.27 -7.24 -3.53
N MET A 33 7.17 -7.88 -2.80
CA MET A 33 6.85 -8.85 -1.75
C MET A 33 7.78 -8.59 -0.56
N ALA A 34 7.26 -8.78 0.65
CA ALA A 34 8.01 -8.75 1.89
C ALA A 34 8.05 -10.14 2.51
N LEU A 35 9.17 -10.48 3.14
CA LEU A 35 9.35 -11.70 3.93
C LEU A 35 9.66 -11.30 5.38
N LEU A 36 8.91 -11.83 6.34
CA LEU A 36 9.23 -11.79 7.76
C LEU A 36 9.59 -13.19 8.22
N THR A 37 10.80 -13.36 8.75
CA THR A 37 11.29 -14.69 9.13
C THR A 37 12.21 -14.71 10.34
N ASP A 38 12.24 -15.84 11.04
CA ASP A 38 13.30 -16.18 12.01
C ASP A 38 14.32 -17.19 11.47
N LEU A 39 14.28 -17.46 10.16
CA LEU A 39 15.05 -18.47 9.44
C LEU A 39 14.83 -19.91 9.94
N ASN A 40 13.86 -20.12 10.84
CA ASN A 40 13.51 -21.41 11.41
C ASN A 40 12.08 -21.76 11.01
N LYS A 41 11.12 -21.58 11.91
CA LYS A 41 9.73 -22.02 11.72
C LYS A 41 8.81 -20.92 11.24
N ASN A 42 9.27 -19.67 11.20
CA ASN A 42 8.45 -18.57 10.77
C ASN A 42 8.92 -18.07 9.41
N TRP A 43 8.16 -18.34 8.36
CA TRP A 43 8.37 -17.77 7.03
C TRP A 43 7.06 -17.17 6.54
N MET A 44 6.89 -15.87 6.79
CA MET A 44 5.69 -15.14 6.38
C MET A 44 5.97 -14.26 5.19
N PHE A 45 5.32 -14.55 4.07
CA PHE A 45 5.40 -13.72 2.87
C PHE A 45 4.16 -12.84 2.77
N PHE A 46 4.33 -11.58 2.38
CA PHE A 46 3.29 -10.58 2.22
C PHE A 46 3.36 -9.93 0.85
N TRP A 47 2.21 -9.74 0.21
CA TRP A 47 2.12 -9.02 -1.07
C TRP A 47 0.75 -8.38 -1.23
N VAL A 48 0.70 -7.36 -2.09
CA VAL A 48 -0.55 -6.72 -2.52
C VAL A 48 -1.19 -7.62 -3.57
N ALA A 49 -2.38 -8.14 -3.29
CA ALA A 49 -3.00 -9.18 -4.11
C ALA A 49 -4.15 -8.63 -4.96
N ASP A 50 -5.10 -7.92 -4.37
CA ASP A 50 -6.35 -7.56 -5.03
C ASP A 50 -6.91 -6.21 -4.58
N LYS A 51 -7.77 -5.65 -5.44
CA LYS A 51 -8.67 -4.56 -5.10
C LYS A 51 -10.07 -5.13 -4.90
N LYS A 52 -10.67 -4.92 -3.72
CA LYS A 52 -12.07 -5.26 -3.46
C LYS A 52 -12.87 -4.00 -3.20
N SER A 53 -13.66 -3.60 -4.19
CA SER A 53 -14.44 -2.35 -4.21
C SER A 53 -13.59 -1.12 -3.91
N ASN A 54 -13.45 -0.76 -2.63
CA ASN A 54 -12.75 0.44 -2.15
C ASN A 54 -11.57 0.14 -1.22
N SER A 55 -11.21 -1.14 -1.03
CA SER A 55 -10.07 -1.55 -0.21
C SER A 55 -9.06 -2.34 -1.04
N VAL A 56 -7.80 -2.20 -0.67
CA VAL A 56 -6.72 -3.04 -1.20
C VAL A 56 -6.43 -4.16 -0.21
N LEU A 57 -6.34 -5.37 -0.71
CA LEU A 57 -6.06 -6.56 0.09
C LEU A 57 -4.57 -6.88 0.03
N ILE A 58 -3.94 -6.92 1.20
CA ILE A 58 -2.62 -7.50 1.38
C ILE A 58 -2.80 -8.93 1.84
N HIS A 59 -2.34 -9.87 1.01
CA HIS A 59 -2.35 -11.28 1.37
C HIS A 59 -1.07 -11.64 2.12
N ARG A 60 -1.17 -12.71 2.91
CA ARG A 60 -0.04 -13.32 3.56
C ARG A 60 -0.12 -14.83 3.48
N VAL A 61 1.03 -15.48 3.40
CA VAL A 61 1.15 -16.93 3.60
C VAL A 61 2.12 -17.19 4.75
N PHE A 62 1.92 -18.30 5.44
CA PHE A 62 2.84 -18.81 6.45
C PHE A 62 3.37 -20.16 6.00
N ILE A 63 4.69 -20.32 6.05
CA ILE A 63 5.40 -21.56 5.76
C ILE A 63 6.25 -21.90 7.00
N ASP A 64 6.19 -23.14 7.46
CA ASP A 64 6.93 -23.61 8.64
C ASP A 64 8.20 -24.40 8.29
N ASN A 65 8.38 -24.75 7.02
CA ASN A 65 9.55 -25.43 6.50
C ASN A 65 10.54 -24.43 5.86
N PRO A 66 11.80 -24.36 6.33
CA PRO A 66 12.83 -23.49 5.73
C PRO A 66 13.08 -23.76 4.26
N GLY A 67 13.12 -25.03 3.84
CA GLY A 67 13.40 -25.42 2.46
C GLY A 67 12.38 -24.81 1.50
N ASP A 68 11.10 -24.91 1.85
CA ASP A 68 10.00 -24.36 1.06
C ASP A 68 10.07 -22.82 1.02
N GLY A 69 10.38 -22.17 2.15
CA GLY A 69 10.62 -20.73 2.23
C GLY A 69 11.75 -20.27 1.29
N PHE A 70 12.86 -21.01 1.24
CA PHE A 70 13.95 -20.72 0.31
C PHE A 70 13.61 -20.98 -1.16
N GLU A 71 12.79 -21.99 -1.46
CA GLU A 71 12.30 -22.20 -2.83
C GLU A 71 11.45 -21.03 -3.32
N VAL A 72 10.60 -20.45 -2.46
CA VAL A 72 9.85 -19.24 -2.79
C VAL A 72 10.79 -18.08 -3.17
N ILE A 73 11.85 -17.86 -2.38
CA ILE A 73 12.86 -16.83 -2.67
C ILE A 73 13.54 -17.10 -4.01
N LYS A 74 13.96 -18.35 -4.28
CA LYS A 74 14.61 -18.73 -5.54
C LYS A 74 13.68 -18.50 -6.74
N THR A 75 12.41 -18.87 -6.62
CA THR A 75 11.41 -18.63 -7.66
C THR A 75 11.23 -17.13 -7.92
N LEU A 76 11.15 -16.30 -6.88
CA LEU A 76 11.06 -14.84 -7.02
C LEU A 76 12.29 -14.22 -7.71
N LEU A 77 13.49 -14.70 -7.41
CA LEU A 77 14.73 -14.19 -7.99
C LEU A 77 14.92 -14.60 -9.46
N ARG A 78 14.35 -15.73 -9.87
CA ARG A 78 14.41 -16.24 -11.25
C ARG A 78 13.44 -15.52 -12.20
N GLN A 79 12.51 -14.73 -11.68
CA GLN A 79 11.54 -14.05 -12.51
C GLN A 79 12.13 -12.84 -13.22
N PRO A 80 11.85 -12.65 -14.52
CA PRO A 80 12.23 -11.45 -15.23
C PRO A 80 11.54 -10.24 -14.61
N SER A 81 12.33 -9.20 -14.34
CA SER A 81 11.83 -7.92 -13.83
C SER A 81 11.17 -7.15 -14.96
N ALA A 82 9.84 -7.01 -14.97
CA ALA A 82 9.16 -5.70 -15.09
C ALA A 82 7.70 -5.76 -15.55
N ASP A 83 7.18 -6.82 -16.16
CA ASP A 83 5.83 -6.76 -16.75
C ASP A 83 4.75 -7.35 -15.84
N SER A 84 3.95 -6.41 -15.34
CA SER A 84 2.83 -6.54 -14.41
C SER A 84 1.68 -7.32 -15.05
N ASP A 85 1.58 -8.60 -14.74
CA ASP A 85 0.32 -9.36 -14.54
C ASP A 85 0.54 -10.87 -14.57
N ALA A 86 1.77 -11.33 -14.84
CA ALA A 86 2.08 -12.75 -14.82
C ALA A 86 1.79 -13.37 -13.45
N GLU A 87 0.82 -14.28 -13.44
CA GLU A 87 0.54 -15.15 -12.31
C GLU A 87 1.78 -15.97 -11.99
N ILE A 88 2.14 -16.01 -10.72
CA ILE A 88 3.29 -16.77 -10.27
C ILE A 88 2.81 -18.08 -9.69
N GLU A 89 3.06 -19.15 -10.42
CA GLU A 89 2.98 -20.47 -9.82
C GLU A 89 4.12 -20.65 -8.83
N PHE A 90 3.73 -20.95 -7.61
CA PHE A 90 4.65 -21.43 -6.60
C PHE A 90 4.24 -22.86 -6.24
N PRO A 91 5.19 -23.80 -6.11
CA PRO A 91 4.88 -25.21 -5.85
C PRO A 91 4.03 -25.45 -4.58
N TYR A 92 4.05 -24.48 -3.66
CA TYR A 92 3.52 -24.57 -2.32
C TYR A 92 2.23 -23.77 -2.11
N PHE A 93 1.71 -23.15 -3.16
CA PHE A 93 0.52 -22.33 -3.10
C PHE A 93 -0.56 -23.00 -3.96
N GLU A 94 -1.73 -23.20 -3.38
CA GLU A 94 -2.84 -23.90 -4.07
C GLU A 94 -3.35 -23.14 -5.31
N CYS A 95 -3.09 -21.84 -5.39
CA CYS A 95 -3.42 -21.00 -6.54
C CYS A 95 -2.23 -20.15 -6.98
N PRO A 96 -2.11 -19.86 -8.29
CA PRO A 96 -1.12 -18.91 -8.80
C PRO A 96 -1.26 -17.55 -8.09
N LEU A 97 -0.13 -16.97 -7.70
CA LEU A 97 -0.10 -15.69 -7.00
C LEU A 97 -0.04 -14.53 -7.98
N LYS A 98 -1.11 -13.74 -8.05
CA LYS A 98 -1.10 -12.42 -8.69
C LYS A 98 -0.60 -11.36 -7.70
N ARG A 99 0.34 -10.52 -8.16
CA ARG A 99 0.87 -9.38 -7.40
C ARG A 99 0.49 -8.08 -8.09
N LEU A 100 -0.03 -7.14 -7.32
CA LEU A 100 -0.44 -5.83 -7.82
C LEU A 100 0.44 -4.72 -7.26
N LYS A 101 0.40 -3.57 -7.92
CA LYS A 101 0.88 -2.31 -7.36
C LYS A 101 -0.23 -1.65 -6.54
N LEU A 102 0.13 -1.02 -5.41
CA LEU A 102 -0.80 -0.20 -4.62
C LEU A 102 -1.39 0.91 -5.49
N ARG A 103 -0.56 1.62 -6.27
CA ARG A 103 -1.04 2.70 -7.14
C ARG A 103 -2.04 2.24 -8.20
N SER A 104 -1.98 0.99 -8.66
CA SER A 104 -2.96 0.44 -9.61
C SER A 104 -4.22 -0.06 -8.89
N ALA A 105 -4.11 -0.44 -7.62
CA ALA A 105 -5.23 -0.92 -6.82
C ALA A 105 -6.01 0.22 -6.14
N LEU A 106 -5.36 1.36 -5.86
CA LEU A 106 -6.00 2.52 -5.26
C LEU A 106 -6.80 3.30 -6.31
N PRO A 107 -7.91 3.96 -5.92
CA PRO A 107 -8.58 4.91 -6.81
C PRO A 107 -7.57 5.97 -7.26
N ILE A 108 -7.53 6.24 -8.57
CA ILE A 108 -6.81 7.39 -9.08
C ILE A 108 -7.53 8.61 -8.53
N VAL A 109 -6.86 9.36 -7.65
CA VAL A 109 -7.29 10.72 -7.32
C VAL A 109 -6.99 11.53 -8.58
N THR A 110 -7.92 11.52 -9.54
CA THR A 110 -7.83 12.40 -10.69
C THR A 110 -7.98 13.82 -10.15
N GLU A 111 -7.06 14.71 -10.52
CA GLU A 111 -7.17 16.14 -10.22
C GLU A 111 -8.45 16.80 -10.79
N GLY A 112 -9.35 16.04 -11.43
CA GLY A 112 -10.57 16.52 -12.08
C GLY A 112 -11.86 15.71 -11.81
N GLY A 113 -11.91 14.84 -10.79
CA GLY A 113 -13.15 14.13 -10.44
C GLY A 113 -13.85 14.76 -9.23
N GLU A 114 -14.83 15.66 -9.42
CA GLU A 114 -15.66 16.40 -8.43
C GLU A 114 -14.93 17.13 -7.27
N SER A 115 -13.68 16.76 -6.99
CA SER A 115 -12.71 17.26 -6.02
C SER A 115 -11.66 18.16 -6.67
N GLY A 116 -11.75 18.41 -7.98
CA GLY A 116 -11.01 19.47 -8.70
C GLY A 116 -11.48 20.89 -8.32
N GLY A 117 -11.99 21.04 -7.10
CA GLY A 117 -12.24 22.32 -6.46
C GLY A 117 -11.58 22.42 -5.09
N ILE A 118 -10.96 21.37 -4.53
CA ILE A 118 -10.33 21.44 -3.21
C ILE A 118 -9.02 22.19 -3.30
N ARG A 119 -8.19 21.81 -4.28
CA ARG A 119 -6.91 22.49 -4.53
C ARG A 119 -7.15 23.96 -4.86
N GLU A 120 -8.09 24.24 -5.74
CA GLU A 120 -8.50 25.57 -6.17
C GLU A 120 -9.10 26.39 -5.02
N SER A 121 -9.86 25.74 -4.12
CA SER A 121 -10.42 26.37 -2.91
C SER A 121 -9.32 26.72 -1.89
N ILE A 122 -8.32 25.84 -1.72
CA ILE A 122 -7.14 26.09 -0.88
C ILE A 122 -6.30 27.23 -1.47
N GLU A 123 -5.98 27.17 -2.77
CA GLU A 123 -5.21 28.20 -3.47
C GLU A 123 -5.91 29.57 -3.36
N ARG A 124 -7.23 29.61 -3.63
CA ARG A 124 -8.04 30.83 -3.49
C ARG A 124 -8.05 31.37 -2.06
N TYR A 125 -8.16 30.52 -1.05
CA TYR A 125 -8.08 30.95 0.34
C TYR A 125 -6.74 31.64 0.63
N TYR A 126 -5.63 31.05 0.20
CA TYR A 126 -4.31 31.64 0.41
C TYR A 126 -4.15 32.96 -0.34
N ASP A 127 -4.60 33.04 -1.60
CA ASP A 127 -4.60 34.28 -2.39
C ASP A 127 -5.35 35.41 -1.68
N ILE A 128 -6.58 35.15 -1.23
CA ILE A 128 -7.39 36.13 -0.51
C ILE A 128 -6.74 36.51 0.82
N SER A 129 -6.25 35.52 1.58
CA SER A 129 -5.62 35.76 2.88
C SER A 129 -4.35 36.61 2.76
N SER A 130 -3.63 36.50 1.64
CA SER A 130 -2.42 37.28 1.38
C SER A 130 -2.70 38.77 1.17
N MET A 131 -3.89 39.10 0.66
CA MET A 131 -4.29 40.48 0.37
C MET A 131 -5.10 41.11 1.49
N LEU A 132 -5.98 40.34 2.13
CA LEU A 132 -7.00 40.84 3.07
C LEU A 132 -6.79 40.35 4.50
N GLY A 133 -5.83 39.47 4.75
CA GLY A 133 -5.67 38.77 6.02
C GLY A 133 -6.58 37.53 6.14
N PRO A 134 -6.38 36.71 7.18
CA PRO A 134 -7.06 35.42 7.32
C PRO A 134 -8.57 35.56 7.56
N ASP A 135 -9.37 34.92 6.71
CA ASP A 135 -10.83 34.76 6.88
C ASP A 135 -11.13 33.41 7.53
N ILE A 136 -11.62 33.44 8.78
CA ILE A 136 -11.86 32.23 9.58
C ILE A 136 -13.02 31.39 9.03
N ASP A 137 -14.04 32.02 8.44
CA ASP A 137 -15.19 31.29 7.91
C ASP A 137 -14.83 30.62 6.58
N MET A 138 -14.03 31.29 5.76
CA MET A 138 -13.45 30.70 4.55
C MET A 138 -12.49 29.56 4.89
N ALA A 139 -11.61 29.74 5.88
CA ALA A 139 -10.71 28.70 6.36
C ALA A 139 -11.48 27.46 6.84
N ARG A 140 -12.59 27.67 7.57
CA ARG A 140 -13.45 26.59 8.05
C ARG A 140 -14.14 25.86 6.89
N ALA A 141 -14.65 26.59 5.90
CA ALA A 141 -15.30 26.00 4.73
C ALA A 141 -14.33 25.13 3.92
N VAL A 142 -13.11 25.63 3.67
CA VAL A 142 -12.04 24.88 3.00
C VAL A 142 -11.66 23.63 3.80
N ALA A 143 -11.47 23.77 5.11
CA ALA A 143 -11.15 22.64 5.99
C ALA A 143 -12.25 21.57 5.99
N MET A 144 -13.53 21.96 6.01
CA MET A 144 -14.66 21.02 5.90
C MET A 144 -14.68 20.30 4.56
N GLN A 145 -14.42 21.03 3.47
CA GLN A 145 -14.34 20.45 2.12
C GLN A 145 -13.22 19.41 2.03
N VAL A 146 -12.03 19.71 2.57
CA VAL A 146 -10.92 18.76 2.69
C VAL A 146 -11.31 17.56 3.55
N THR A 147 -11.90 17.80 4.72
CA THR A 147 -12.27 16.72 5.67
C THR A 147 -13.25 15.73 5.05
N ARG A 148 -14.25 16.22 4.31
CA ARG A 148 -15.24 15.39 3.61
C ARG A 148 -14.62 14.55 2.49
N SER A 149 -13.52 15.00 1.90
CA SER A 149 -12.81 14.28 0.85
C SER A 149 -11.94 13.13 1.38
N ILE A 150 -11.65 13.11 2.69
CA ILE A 150 -10.87 12.05 3.32
C ILE A 150 -11.83 10.90 3.65
N PRO A 151 -11.68 9.70 3.04
CA PRO A 151 -12.65 8.61 3.21
C PRO A 151 -12.83 8.12 4.65
N ALA A 152 -11.80 8.27 5.49
CA ALA A 152 -11.89 7.92 6.91
C ALA A 152 -12.65 8.95 7.76
N LEU A 153 -12.81 10.18 7.26
CA LEU A 153 -13.40 11.31 8.00
C LEU A 153 -14.74 11.78 7.42
N SER A 154 -15.12 11.31 6.24
CA SER A 154 -16.37 11.68 5.57
C SER A 154 -17.62 11.39 6.40
N TYR A 155 -17.56 10.43 7.34
CA TYR A 155 -18.68 10.07 8.22
C TYR A 155 -18.85 10.99 9.44
N PHE A 156 -17.87 11.85 9.73
CA PHE A 156 -17.84 12.72 10.91
C PHE A 156 -18.08 14.21 10.56
N SER A 157 -18.48 14.51 9.32
CA SER A 157 -18.51 15.84 8.71
C SER A 157 -19.89 16.30 8.24
#